data_AF-A0AAN6E9G3-F1
#
_entry.id   AF-A0AAN6E9G3-F1
#
_cell.length_a   1.000
_cell.length_b   1.000
_cell.length_c   1.000
_cell.angle_alpha   90.00
_cell.angle_beta   90.00
_cell.angle_gamma   90.00
#
_symmetry.space_group_name_H-M   'P 1'
#
loop_
_entity.id
_entity.type
_entity.pdbx_description
1 polymer ?
#
loop_
_entity_poly.entity_id
_entity_poly.type
_entity_poly.pdbx_seq_one_letter_code
_entity_poly.pdbx_strand_id
1 'polypeptide(L)'
;YTQLLESNNYVVRRQSLKLLGEILLERKNFHVMISFIKQSNNLKMIMNALNDRSKSIQYEAFHIFKIFVANPTKTPEVHKILFKNKDKLVKFLVDFQNDKNSDEQFRDEKAFLVKEIRKLQPPEN
;
A
#
# COMPACT_ATOMS: atom_id res chain seq x y z
N TYR A 1 -16.85 -3.36 5.56
CA TYR A 1 -15.83 -3.74 4.55
C TYR A 1 -14.58 -4.31 5.20
N THR A 2 -14.04 -3.70 6.26
CA THR A 2 -12.85 -4.17 7.00
C THR A 2 -12.91 -5.66 7.39
N GLN A 3 -14.06 -6.14 7.87
CA GLN A 3 -14.27 -7.56 8.21
C GLN A 3 -14.07 -8.53 7.02
N LEU A 4 -14.33 -8.09 5.78
CA LEU A 4 -14.09 -8.92 4.58
C LEU A 4 -12.61 -9.00 4.23
N LEU A 5 -11.86 -7.92 4.49
CA LEU A 5 -10.42 -7.84 4.29
C LEU A 5 -9.63 -8.64 5.34
N GLU A 6 -10.24 -8.86 6.51
CA GLU A 6 -9.67 -9.68 7.60
C GLU A 6 -10.21 -11.12 7.59
N SER A 7 -11.00 -11.50 6.58
CA SER A 7 -11.57 -12.83 6.49
C SER A 7 -10.49 -13.92 6.43
N ASN A 8 -10.74 -15.04 7.11
CA ASN A 8 -9.93 -16.26 7.01
C ASN A 8 -10.11 -16.95 5.65
N ASN A 9 -11.15 -16.60 4.88
CA ASN A 9 -11.35 -17.15 3.55
C ASN A 9 -10.48 -16.41 2.52
N TYR A 10 -9.51 -17.14 1.97
CA TYR A 10 -8.57 -16.63 0.97
C TYR A 10 -9.25 -15.93 -0.22
N VAL A 11 -10.27 -16.57 -0.82
CA VAL A 11 -10.94 -16.05 -2.02
C VAL A 11 -11.67 -14.75 -1.69
N VAL A 12 -12.40 -14.72 -0.56
CA VAL A 12 -13.11 -13.53 -0.09
C VAL A 12 -12.13 -12.39 0.17
N ARG A 13 -11.03 -12.67 0.85
CA ARG A 13 -10.01 -11.66 1.18
C ARG A 13 -9.35 -11.09 -0.08
N ARG A 14 -8.94 -11.96 -1.02
CA ARG A 14 -8.32 -11.54 -2.28
C ARG A 14 -9.26 -10.68 -3.13
N GLN A 15 -10.49 -11.14 -3.35
CA GLN A 15 -11.43 -10.40 -4.20
C GLN A 15 -11.87 -9.09 -3.54
N SER A 16 -11.97 -9.05 -2.21
CA SER A 16 -12.22 -7.81 -1.49
C SER A 16 -11.07 -6.82 -1.64
N LEU A 17 -9.81 -7.25 -1.53
CA LEU A 17 -8.67 -6.35 -1.77
C LEU A 17 -8.64 -5.82 -3.20
N LYS A 18 -8.88 -6.70 -4.19
CA LYS A 18 -8.93 -6.29 -5.59
C LYS A 18 -10.03 -5.25 -5.84
N LEU A 19 -11.26 -5.53 -5.39
CA LEU A 19 -12.38 -4.61 -5.53
C LEU A 19 -12.13 -3.28 -4.82
N LEU A 20 -11.51 -3.30 -3.64
CA LEU A 20 -11.11 -2.08 -2.94
C LEU A 20 -10.12 -1.27 -3.78
N GLY A 21 -9.09 -1.92 -4.34
CA GLY A 21 -8.13 -1.26 -5.23
C GLY A 21 -8.82 -0.61 -6.43
N GLU A 22 -9.71 -1.33 -7.10
CA GLU A 22 -10.49 -0.82 -8.23
C GLU A 22 -11.34 0.40 -7.83
N ILE A 23 -12.03 0.34 -6.69
CA ILE A 23 -12.82 1.46 -6.17
C ILE A 23 -11.94 2.68 -5.87
N LEU A 24 -10.79 2.49 -5.22
CA LEU A 24 -9.92 3.58 -4.80
C LEU A 24 -9.18 4.25 -5.96
N LEU A 25 -8.91 3.52 -7.04
CA LEU A 25 -8.19 4.03 -8.22
C LEU A 25 -9.10 4.69 -9.26
N GLU A 26 -10.42 4.51 -9.12
CA GLU A 26 -11.42 5.07 -10.01
C GLU A 26 -11.62 6.58 -9.77
N ARG A 27 -11.59 7.39 -10.84
CA ARG A 27 -11.57 8.87 -10.74
C ARG A 27 -12.83 9.43 -10.08
N LYS A 28 -14.00 8.86 -10.38
CA LYS A 28 -15.27 9.26 -9.74
C LYS A 28 -15.29 9.04 -8.22
N ASN A 29 -14.41 8.18 -7.71
CA ASN A 29 -14.34 7.83 -6.29
C ASN A 29 -13.21 8.57 -5.56
N PHE A 30 -12.65 9.64 -6.15
CA PHE A 30 -11.53 10.39 -5.56
C PHE A 30 -11.76 10.80 -4.09
N HIS A 31 -12.97 11.24 -3.75
CA HIS A 31 -13.33 11.58 -2.37
C HIS A 31 -13.21 10.39 -1.39
N VAL A 32 -13.59 9.18 -1.82
CA VAL A 32 -13.43 7.93 -1.05
C VAL A 32 -11.95 7.61 -0.89
N MET A 33 -11.19 7.71 -1.98
CA MET A 33 -9.74 7.48 -1.95
C MET A 33 -9.05 8.39 -0.94
N ILE A 34 -9.33 9.70 -0.98
CA ILE A 34 -8.76 10.67 -0.04
C ILE A 34 -9.15 10.36 1.41
N SER A 35 -10.41 10.02 1.67
CA SER A 35 -10.86 9.65 3.02
C SER A 35 -10.13 8.39 3.53
N PHE A 36 -9.99 7.38 2.65
CA PHE A 36 -9.34 6.11 2.98
C PHE A 36 -7.86 6.28 3.33
N ILE A 37 -7.10 7.02 2.51
CA ILE A 37 -5.64 7.16 2.68
C ILE A 37 -5.24 8.09 3.84
N LYS A 38 -6.18 8.89 4.38
CA LYS A 38 -5.94 9.71 5.57
C LYS A 38 -5.91 8.90 6.86
N GLN A 39 -6.47 7.69 6.87
CA GLN A 39 -6.62 6.87 8.07
C GLN A 39 -5.41 5.95 8.26
N SER A 40 -4.72 6.10 9.39
CA SER A 40 -3.54 5.29 9.74
C SER A 40 -3.85 3.81 9.94
N ASN A 41 -5.06 3.47 10.39
CA ASN A 41 -5.50 2.08 10.53
C ASN A 41 -5.60 1.37 9.16
N ASN A 42 -6.06 2.07 8.12
CA ASN A 42 -6.09 1.52 6.76
C ASN A 42 -4.67 1.25 6.26
N LEU A 43 -3.72 2.16 6.51
CA LEU A 43 -2.32 1.91 6.18
C LEU A 43 -1.79 0.64 6.85
N LYS A 44 -2.03 0.46 8.16
CA LYS A 44 -1.57 -0.74 8.89
C LYS A 44 -2.18 -2.02 8.31
N MET A 45 -3.48 -2.00 8.01
CA MET A 45 -4.17 -3.13 7.39
C MET A 45 -3.53 -3.51 6.04
N ILE A 46 -3.27 -2.52 5.18
CA ILE A 46 -2.63 -2.75 3.87
C ILE A 46 -1.17 -3.21 4.03
N MET A 47 -0.41 -2.66 4.98
CA MET A 47 0.95 -3.12 5.27
C MET A 47 0.99 -4.55 5.80
N ASN A 48 0.00 -4.99 6.57
CA ASN A 48 -0.12 -6.39 6.97
C ASN A 48 -0.42 -7.29 5.77
N ALA A 49 -1.30 -6.85 4.86
CA ALA A 49 -1.60 -7.58 3.63
C ALA A 49 -0.40 -7.66 2.67
N LEU A 50 0.51 -6.67 2.67
CA LEU A 50 1.79 -6.77 1.94
C LEU A 50 2.69 -7.90 2.47
N ASN A 51 2.55 -8.29 3.74
CA ASN A 51 3.31 -9.37 4.36
C ASN A 51 2.53 -10.70 4.43
N ASP A 52 1.45 -10.82 3.65
CA ASP A 52 0.64 -12.05 3.60
C ASP A 52 1.43 -13.22 3.00
N ARG A 53 1.05 -14.47 3.28
CA ARG A 53 1.70 -15.65 2.68
C ARG A 53 1.40 -15.79 1.18
N SER A 54 0.27 -15.27 0.71
CA SER A 54 -0.14 -15.34 -0.69
C SER A 54 0.44 -14.18 -1.50
N LYS A 55 1.28 -14.51 -2.50
CA LYS A 55 1.77 -13.54 -3.49
C LYS A 55 0.63 -12.77 -4.18
N SER A 56 -0.51 -13.39 -4.43
CA SER A 56 -1.65 -12.70 -5.04
C SER A 56 -2.26 -11.64 -4.12
N ILE A 57 -2.38 -11.90 -2.82
CA ILE A 57 -2.88 -10.91 -1.84
C ILE A 57 -1.87 -9.76 -1.69
N GLN A 58 -0.59 -10.09 -1.56
CA GLN A 58 0.48 -9.09 -1.50
C GLN A 58 0.43 -8.15 -2.71
N TYR A 59 0.18 -8.68 -3.91
CA TYR A 59 0.13 -7.90 -5.14
C TYR A 59 -1.05 -6.92 -5.16
N GLU A 60 -2.26 -7.34 -4.77
CA GLU A 60 -3.40 -6.43 -4.65
C GLU A 60 -3.16 -5.36 -3.57
N ALA A 61 -2.56 -5.75 -2.44
CA ALA A 61 -2.18 -4.82 -1.37
C ALA A 61 -1.15 -3.78 -1.85
N PHE A 62 -0.23 -4.15 -2.74
CA PHE A 62 0.75 -3.22 -3.33
C PHE A 62 0.07 -2.11 -4.13
N HIS A 63 -0.95 -2.43 -4.93
CA HIS A 63 -1.70 -1.42 -5.69
C HIS A 63 -2.46 -0.43 -4.81
N ILE A 64 -2.83 -0.81 -3.59
CA ILE A 64 -3.43 0.11 -2.62
C ILE A 64 -2.33 0.83 -1.83
N PHE A 65 -1.23 0.18 -1.49
CA PHE A 65 -0.13 0.80 -0.76
C PHE A 65 0.48 1.96 -1.54
N LYS A 66 0.59 1.85 -2.86
CA LYS A 66 1.20 2.90 -3.69
C LYS A 66 0.51 4.26 -3.54
N ILE A 67 -0.82 4.28 -3.40
CA ILE A 67 -1.56 5.55 -3.25
C ILE A 67 -1.36 6.21 -1.88
N PHE A 68 -1.04 5.45 -0.82
CA PHE A 68 -0.63 6.03 0.46
C PHE A 68 0.71 6.76 0.35
N VAL A 69 1.68 6.13 -0.33
CA VAL A 69 3.03 6.70 -0.50
C VAL A 69 3.02 7.88 -1.48
N ALA A 70 2.26 7.77 -2.57
CA ALA A 70 2.14 8.81 -3.60
C ALA A 70 1.35 10.05 -3.14
N ASN A 71 0.58 9.96 -2.05
CA ASN A 71 -0.16 11.10 -1.52
C ASN A 71 0.80 12.22 -1.05
N PRO A 72 0.77 13.43 -1.65
CA PRO A 72 1.64 14.53 -1.21
C PRO A 72 1.21 15.09 0.15
N THR A 73 -0.07 14.98 0.52
CA THR A 73 -0.65 15.53 1.75
C THR A 73 -0.98 14.42 2.75
N LYS A 74 0.06 13.70 3.18
CA LYS A 74 -0.06 12.64 4.18
C LYS A 74 -0.46 13.24 5.54
N THR A 75 -1.34 12.56 6.26
CA THR A 75 -1.63 12.94 7.66
C THR A 75 -0.41 12.66 8.55
N PRO A 76 -0.24 13.38 9.67
CA PRO A 76 0.89 13.17 10.59
C PRO A 76 1.04 11.71 11.03
N GLU A 77 -0.08 11.01 11.27
CA GLU A 77 -0.09 9.62 11.70
C GLU A 77 0.39 8.67 10.60
N VAL A 78 -0.07 8.87 9.37
CA VAL A 78 0.35 8.08 8.20
C VAL A 78 1.83 8.32 7.93
N HIS A 79 2.28 9.57 7.94
CA HIS A 79 3.68 9.94 7.76
C HIS A 79 4.58 9.29 8.84
N LYS A 80 4.19 9.39 10.11
CA LYS A 80 4.91 8.80 11.24
C LYS A 80 5.06 7.28 11.11
N ILE A 81 4.03 6.56 10.64
CA ILE A 81 4.12 5.11 10.42
C ILE A 81 5.09 4.79 9.29
N LEU A 82 5.00 5.48 8.15
CA LEU A 82 5.91 5.26 7.03
C LEU A 82 7.37 5.57 7.40
N PHE A 83 7.60 6.69 8.10
CA PHE A 83 8.93 7.08 8.55
C PHE A 83 9.52 6.07 9.55
N LYS A 84 8.75 5.64 10.55
CA LYS A 84 9.20 4.66 11.56
C LYS A 84 9.59 3.30 10.92
N ASN A 85 9.00 2.96 9.79
CA ASN A 85 9.27 1.70 9.07
C ASN A 85 10.13 1.89 7.81
N LYS A 86 10.68 3.09 7.60
CA LYS A 86 11.34 3.53 6.35
C LYS A 86 12.37 2.50 5.82
N ASP A 87 13.35 2.13 6.64
CA ASP A 87 14.43 1.24 6.19
C ASP A 87 13.92 -0.18 5.88
N LYS A 88 13.00 -0.69 6.70
CA LYS A 88 12.36 -1.99 6.49
C LYS A 88 11.52 -2.00 5.21
N LEU A 89 10.75 -0.94 4.97
CA LEU A 89 9.94 -0.79 3.77
C LEU A 89 10.81 -0.71 2.51
N VAL A 90 11.89 0.06 2.54
CA VAL A 90 12.83 0.16 1.42
C VAL A 90 13.43 -1.21 1.09
N LYS A 91 13.94 -1.93 2.10
CA LYS A 91 14.49 -3.27 1.90
C LYS A 91 13.44 -4.24 1.35
N PHE A 92 12.25 -4.25 1.96
CA PHE A 92 11.14 -5.08 1.53
C PHE A 92 10.76 -4.83 0.06
N LEU A 93 10.63 -3.57 -0.35
CA LEU A 93 10.21 -3.21 -1.71
C LEU A 93 11.24 -3.57 -2.79
N VAL A 94 12.54 -3.55 -2.47
CA VAL A 94 13.59 -3.99 -3.42
C VAL A 94 13.46 -5.48 -3.72
N ASP A 95 13.11 -6.29 -2.71
CA ASP A 95 12.98 -7.74 -2.84
C ASP A 95 11.56 -8.19 -3.23
N PHE A 96 10.59 -7.26 -3.28
CA PHE A 96 9.18 -7.56 -3.44
C PHE A 96 8.85 -8.12 -4.84
N GLN A 97 8.44 -9.39 -4.87
CA GLN A 97 7.97 -10.12 -6.07
C GLN A 97 8.85 -9.92 -7.31
N ASN A 98 10.16 -10.09 -7.15
CA ASN A 98 11.12 -9.93 -8.25
C ASN A 98 10.90 -10.91 -9.41
N ASP A 99 10.14 -11.98 -9.21
CA ASP A 99 9.65 -12.85 -10.29
C ASP A 99 8.76 -12.13 -11.31
N LYS A 100 8.23 -10.94 -10.97
CA LYS A 100 7.43 -10.08 -11.86
C LYS A 100 8.24 -8.95 -12.51
N ASN A 101 9.56 -8.91 -12.37
CA ASN A 101 10.39 -7.80 -12.90
C ASN A 101 10.48 -7.72 -14.43
N SER A 102 9.95 -8.71 -15.17
CA SER A 102 9.74 -8.60 -16.62
C SER A 102 8.67 -7.57 -16.98
N ASP A 103 7.78 -7.24 -16.04
CA ASP A 103 6.83 -6.15 -16.15
C ASP A 103 7.53 -4.83 -15.79
N GLU A 104 7.82 -4.04 -16.82
CA GLU A 104 8.48 -2.73 -16.69
C GLU A 104 7.66 -1.76 -15.83
N GLN A 105 6.34 -1.75 -15.97
CA GLN A 105 5.47 -0.87 -15.18
C GLN A 105 5.59 -1.20 -13.69
N PHE A 106 5.53 -2.48 -13.33
CA PHE A 106 5.66 -2.90 -11.93
C PHE A 106 7.04 -2.56 -11.35
N ARG A 107 8.11 -2.75 -12.13
CA ARG A 107 9.47 -2.38 -11.75
C ARG A 107 9.59 -0.88 -11.45
N ASP A 108 9.04 -0.06 -12.33
CA ASP A 108 9.12 1.39 -12.21
C ASP A 108 8.26 1.91 -11.04
N GLU A 109 7.08 1.31 -10.81
CA GLU A 109 6.25 1.59 -9.63
C GLU A 109 7.03 1.27 -8.33
N LYS A 110 7.71 0.11 -8.24
CA LYS A 110 8.55 -0.22 -7.07
C LYS A 110 9.68 0.80 -6.88
N ALA A 111 10.39 1.14 -7.94
CA ALA A 111 11.49 2.10 -7.88
C ALA A 111 11.02 3.48 -7.42
N PHE A 112 9.86 3.93 -7.92
CA PHE A 112 9.22 5.16 -7.47
C PHE A 112 8.90 5.13 -5.97
N LEU A 113 8.25 4.06 -5.48
CA LEU A 113 7.91 3.94 -4.05
C LEU A 113 9.14 3.95 -3.15
N VAL A 114 10.21 3.23 -3.54
CA VAL A 114 11.49 3.24 -2.82
C VAL A 114 12.06 4.65 -2.75
N LYS A 115 12.06 5.38 -3.86
CA LYS A 115 12.55 6.76 -3.94
C LYS A 115 11.75 7.69 -3.01
N GLU A 116 10.43 7.61 -3.04
CA GLU A 116 9.57 8.47 -2.21
C GLU A 116 9.70 8.15 -0.72
N ILE A 117 9.77 6.87 -0.34
CA ILE A 117 9.97 6.49 1.07
C ILE A 117 11.35 6.96 1.58
N ARG A 118 12.39 6.89 0.75
CA ARG A 118 13.74 7.39 1.10
C ARG A 118 13.76 8.90 1.35
N LYS A 119 12.92 9.68 0.66
CA LYS A 119 12.82 11.13 0.82
C LYS A 119 12.06 11.57 2.07
N LEU A 120 11.34 10.66 2.74
CA LEU A 120 10.58 11.00 3.96
C LEU A 120 11.51 11.61 5.01
N GLN A 121 11.15 12.80 5.46
CA GLN A 121 11.79 13.54 6.54
C GLN A 121 11.23 13.10 7.90
N PRO A 122 11.98 13.28 9.00
CA PRO A 122 11.45 13.08 10.34
C PRO A 122 10.12 13.84 10.53
N PRO A 123 9.11 13.25 11.20
CA PRO A 123 7.90 13.99 11.55
C PRO A 123 8.27 15.20 12.42
N GLU A 124 7.67 16.35 12.12
CA GLU A 124 7.74 17.51 13.02
C GLU A 124 7.06 17.15 14.36
N ASN A 125 7.70 17.51 15.46
CA ASN A 125 7.28 17.17 16.82
C ASN A 125 5.96 17.83 17.22
#